data_AF-Q03PE4-F1
#
_entry.id   AF-Q03PE4-F1
#
_cell.length_a   1.000
_cell.length_b   1.000
_cell.length_c   1.000
_cell.angle_alpha   90.00
_cell.angle_beta   90.00
_cell.angle_gamma   90.00
#
_symmetry.space_group_name_H-M   'P 1'
#
loop_
_entity.id
_entity.type
_entity.pdbx_description
1 polymer ?
#
loop_
_entity_poly.entity_id
_entity_poly.type
_entity_poly.pdbx_seq_one_letter_code
_entity_poly.pdbx_strand_id
1 'polypeptide(L)'
;MAKKNERAARHAIIVDMNDFLMDYAAAKLGAQPDLAQQVVAAAQPDLTGLDTLLKDDGVGRRTKYLDVAAGFLRDEADADEADTPHDFTAASEALAHEAITYLAQHAKDFDRWEEA
;
A
#
# COMPACT_ATOMS: atom_id res chain seq x y z
N MET A 1 8.16 -19.25 -16.47
CA MET A 1 9.14 -18.57 -15.60
C MET A 1 8.73 -17.12 -15.34
N ALA A 2 8.22 -16.38 -16.35
CA ALA A 2 7.65 -15.03 -16.19
C ALA A 2 6.60 -14.90 -15.05
N LYS A 3 5.53 -15.71 -15.05
CA LYS A 3 4.46 -15.65 -14.03
C LYS A 3 4.89 -15.86 -12.57
N LYS A 4 6.00 -16.57 -12.33
CA LYS A 4 6.51 -16.79 -10.97
C LYS A 4 7.23 -15.55 -10.45
N ASN A 5 7.89 -14.81 -11.34
CA ASN A 5 8.55 -13.56 -11.02
C ASN A 5 7.53 -12.45 -10.80
N GLU A 6 6.49 -12.38 -11.63
CA GLU A 6 5.38 -11.41 -11.49
C GLU A 6 4.67 -11.53 -10.14
N ARG A 7 4.32 -12.76 -9.71
CA ARG A 7 3.69 -12.97 -8.39
C ARG A 7 4.62 -12.58 -7.24
N ALA A 8 5.91 -12.83 -7.36
CA ALA A 8 6.89 -12.46 -6.35
C ALA A 8 7.09 -10.93 -6.29
N ALA A 9 7.15 -10.27 -7.45
CA ALA A 9 7.25 -8.82 -7.56
C ALA A 9 5.99 -8.14 -7.01
N ARG A 10 4.80 -8.62 -7.38
CA ARG A 10 3.52 -8.14 -6.84
C ARG A 10 3.42 -8.31 -5.33
N HIS A 11 3.88 -9.44 -4.79
CA HIS A 11 3.92 -9.62 -3.34
C HIS A 11 4.93 -8.66 -2.67
N ALA A 12 6.12 -8.50 -3.25
CA ALA A 12 7.13 -7.59 -2.73
C ALA A 12 6.63 -6.14 -2.68
N ILE A 13 5.97 -5.65 -3.74
CA ILE A 13 5.41 -4.29 -3.75
C ILE A 13 4.26 -4.15 -2.74
N ILE A 14 3.43 -5.18 -2.53
CA ILE A 14 2.38 -5.15 -1.50
C ILE A 14 2.99 -4.97 -0.10
N VAL A 15 4.08 -5.68 0.19
CA VAL A 15 4.78 -5.53 1.47
C VAL A 15 5.38 -4.13 1.59
N ASP A 16 6.06 -3.65 0.55
CA ASP A 16 6.67 -2.32 0.51
C ASP A 16 5.65 -1.18 0.68
N MET A 17 4.50 -1.26 0.00
CA MET A 17 3.39 -0.32 0.14
C MET A 17 2.88 -0.26 1.58
N ASN A 18 2.73 -1.42 2.24
CA ASN A 18 2.28 -1.48 3.63
C ASN A 18 3.35 -0.96 4.59
N ASP A 19 4.63 -1.32 4.41
CA ASP A 19 5.74 -0.80 5.22
C ASP A 19 5.79 0.74 5.12
N PHE A 20 5.70 1.32 3.92
CA PHE A 20 5.66 2.78 3.74
C PHE A 20 4.45 3.45 4.39
N LEU A 21 3.26 2.85 4.26
CA LEU A 21 2.05 3.39 4.87
C LEU A 21 2.13 3.33 6.40
N MET A 22 2.67 2.24 6.95
CA MET A 22 2.83 2.02 8.38
C MET A 22 3.87 2.95 8.99
N ASP A 23 5.01 3.14 8.34
CA ASP A 23 6.03 4.11 8.74
C ASP A 23 5.46 5.53 8.77
N TYR A 24 4.69 5.89 7.73
CA TYR A 24 4.06 7.20 7.64
C TYR A 24 2.97 7.37 8.71
N ALA A 25 2.14 6.36 8.94
CA ALA A 25 1.12 6.36 9.98
C ALA A 25 1.76 6.48 11.37
N ALA A 26 2.86 5.76 11.64
CA ALA A 26 3.57 5.83 12.91
C ALA A 26 4.21 7.20 13.13
N ALA A 27 4.76 7.83 12.08
CA ALA A 27 5.28 9.19 12.16
C ALA A 27 4.18 10.23 12.47
N LYS A 28 2.92 9.97 12.07
CA LYS A 28 1.78 10.87 12.29
C LYS A 28 1.05 10.64 13.62
N LEU A 29 0.87 9.37 13.99
CA LEU A 29 0.00 8.95 15.10
C LEU A 29 0.78 8.41 16.30
N GLY A 30 2.09 8.19 16.13
CA GLY A 30 2.94 7.44 17.05
C GLY A 30 2.89 5.94 16.74
N ALA A 31 3.96 5.23 17.14
CA ALA A 31 3.97 3.77 17.14
C ALA A 31 2.98 3.25 18.20
N GLN A 32 1.97 2.50 17.76
CA GLN A 32 0.93 1.93 18.61
C GLN A 32 0.77 0.43 18.31
N PRO A 33 0.47 -0.42 19.31
CA PRO A 33 0.32 -1.87 19.13
C PRO A 33 -0.78 -2.28 18.15
N ASP A 34 -1.76 -1.41 17.93
CA ASP A 34 -2.93 -1.66 17.07
C ASP A 34 -2.90 -0.77 15.82
N LEU A 35 -1.77 -0.14 15.49
CA LEU A 35 -1.71 0.81 14.38
C LEU A 35 -2.09 0.15 13.05
N ALA A 36 -1.61 -1.07 12.78
CA ALA A 36 -1.98 -1.80 11.56
C ALA A 36 -3.49 -2.04 11.49
N GLN A 37 -4.11 -2.36 12.63
CA GLN A 37 -5.56 -2.57 12.72
C GLN A 37 -6.34 -1.28 12.48
N GLN A 38 -5.86 -0.15 13.03
CA GLN A 38 -6.46 1.17 12.81
C GLN A 38 -6.38 1.57 11.33
N VAL A 39 -5.23 1.36 10.68
CA VAL A 39 -5.03 1.63 9.24
C VAL A 39 -5.99 0.78 8.40
N VAL A 40 -6.07 -0.53 8.67
CA VAL A 40 -6.99 -1.45 7.97
C VAL A 40 -8.44 -1.03 8.14
N ALA A 41 -8.85 -0.69 9.35
CA ALA A 41 -10.22 -0.26 9.63
C ALA A 41 -10.56 1.06 8.92
N ALA A 42 -9.62 2.01 8.89
CA ALA A 42 -9.79 3.29 8.21
C ALA A 42 -9.81 3.15 6.67
N ALA A 43 -9.17 2.13 6.12
CA ALA A 43 -9.16 1.85 4.69
C ALA A 43 -10.41 1.08 4.19
N GLN A 44 -11.41 0.87 5.06
CA GLN A 44 -12.69 0.23 4.72
C GLN A 44 -13.86 1.21 4.91
N PRO A 45 -14.85 1.24 3.99
CA PRO A 45 -14.96 0.41 2.78
C PRO A 45 -14.03 0.85 1.63
N ASP A 46 -13.46 2.05 1.71
CA ASP A 46 -12.59 2.63 0.70
C ASP A 46 -11.37 3.32 1.35
N LEU A 47 -10.36 3.61 0.53
CA LEU A 47 -9.09 4.18 1.00
C LEU A 47 -9.22 5.62 1.52
N THR A 48 -10.35 6.30 1.35
CA THR A 48 -10.51 7.71 1.76
C THR A 48 -10.56 7.90 3.27
N GLY A 49 -10.91 6.87 4.05
CA GLY A 49 -10.86 6.96 5.50
C GLY A 49 -9.42 7.09 6.05
N LEU A 50 -8.39 6.72 5.27
CA LEU A 50 -6.99 6.99 5.60
C LEU A 50 -6.73 8.49 5.77
N ASP A 51 -7.37 9.34 4.95
CA ASP A 51 -7.22 10.79 5.02
C ASP A 51 -7.70 11.33 6.39
N THR A 52 -8.78 10.74 6.91
CA THR A 52 -9.35 11.08 8.21
C THR A 52 -8.48 10.57 9.35
N LEU A 53 -7.98 9.33 9.25
CA LEU A 53 -7.09 8.73 10.24
C LEU A 53 -5.80 9.54 10.37
N LEU A 54 -5.14 9.82 9.24
CA LEU A 54 -3.84 10.48 9.17
C LEU A 54 -3.92 12.01 9.35
N LYS A 55 -5.13 12.59 9.22
CA LYS A 55 -5.41 14.03 9.32
C LYS A 55 -4.51 14.86 8.40
N ASP A 56 -4.32 14.39 7.18
CA ASP A 56 -3.31 14.92 6.26
C ASP A 56 -3.86 15.27 4.88
N ASP A 57 -5.18 15.45 4.77
CA ASP A 57 -5.87 15.80 3.51
C ASP A 57 -5.53 14.81 2.37
N GLY A 58 -5.31 13.54 2.74
CA GLY A 58 -5.05 12.43 1.82
C GLY A 58 -3.66 12.43 1.20
N VAL A 59 -2.69 13.08 1.81
CA VAL A 59 -1.28 13.01 1.40
C VAL A 59 -0.75 11.58 1.53
N GLY A 60 -1.03 10.89 2.64
CA GLY A 60 -0.60 9.51 2.89
C GLY A 60 -1.18 8.55 1.85
N ARG A 61 -2.51 8.56 1.67
CA ARG A 61 -3.18 7.74 0.64
C ARG A 61 -2.59 7.98 -0.75
N ARG A 62 -2.45 9.23 -1.18
CA ARG A 62 -2.00 9.55 -2.54
C ARG A 62 -0.52 9.23 -2.73
N THR A 63 0.34 9.81 -1.90
CA THR A 63 1.79 9.84 -2.16
C THR A 63 2.56 8.68 -1.55
N LYS A 64 2.02 8.02 -0.53
CA LYS A 64 2.67 6.90 0.16
C LYS A 64 2.06 5.56 -0.17
N TYR A 65 1.02 5.55 -1.01
CA TYR A 65 0.28 4.34 -1.32
C TYR A 65 -0.07 4.27 -2.80
N LEU A 66 -0.93 5.16 -3.31
CA LEU A 66 -1.35 5.12 -4.71
C LEU A 66 -0.20 5.43 -5.69
N ASP A 67 0.66 6.40 -5.39
CA ASP A 67 1.81 6.74 -6.23
C ASP A 67 2.83 5.58 -6.28
N VAL A 68 2.98 4.83 -5.18
CA VAL A 68 3.85 3.64 -5.11
C VAL A 68 3.30 2.53 -6.02
N ALA A 69 1.98 2.27 -5.92
CA ALA A 69 1.31 1.31 -6.80
C ALA A 69 1.40 1.71 -8.28
N ALA A 70 1.18 2.99 -8.59
CA ALA A 70 1.25 3.51 -9.96
C ALA A 70 2.67 3.40 -10.53
N GLY A 71 3.70 3.66 -9.71
CA GLY A 71 5.10 3.50 -10.09
C GLY A 71 5.42 2.06 -10.48
N PHE A 72 5.06 1.10 -9.62
CA PHE A 72 5.25 -0.32 -9.89
C PHE A 72 4.53 -0.79 -11.18
N LEU A 73 3.27 -0.38 -11.37
CA LEU A 73 2.50 -0.75 -12.55
C LEU A 73 3.07 -0.17 -13.85
N ARG A 74 3.64 1.03 -13.78
CA ARG A 74 4.35 1.64 -14.91
C ARG A 74 5.62 0.86 -15.22
N ASP A 75 6.42 0.54 -14.22
CA ASP A 75 7.67 -0.21 -14.40
C ASP A 75 7.41 -1.59 -15.03
N GLU A 76 6.35 -2.28 -14.61
CA GLU A 76 5.95 -3.57 -15.22
C GLU A 76 5.46 -3.39 -16.67
N ALA A 77 4.67 -2.35 -16.97
CA ALA A 77 4.19 -2.10 -18.33
C ALA A 77 5.31 -1.70 -19.30
N ASP A 78 6.29 -0.91 -18.83
CA ASP A 78 7.48 -0.54 -19.60
C ASP A 78 8.38 -1.76 -19.86
N ALA A 79 8.49 -2.68 -18.90
CA ALA A 79 9.22 -3.94 -19.06
C ALA A 79 8.58 -4.89 -20.08
N ASP A 80 7.26 -4.80 -20.28
CA ASP A 80 6.50 -5.59 -21.24
C ASP A 80 6.46 -4.98 -22.66
N GLU A 81 7.17 -3.88 -22.91
CA GLU A 81 7.23 -3.14 -24.19
C GLU A 81 5.82 -2.76 -24.73
N ALA A 82 4.85 -2.59 -23.83
CA ALA A 82 3.48 -2.26 -24.20
C ALA A 82 3.38 -0.77 -24.57
N ASP A 83 3.51 -0.46 -25.87
CA ASP A 83 3.52 0.91 -26.42
C ASP A 83 2.10 1.52 -26.48
N THR A 84 1.36 1.45 -25.38
CA THR A 84 -0.02 1.93 -25.24
C THR A 84 -0.13 2.85 -24.02
N PRO A 85 -0.76 4.03 -24.12
CA PRO A 85 -1.04 4.87 -22.97
C PRO A 85 -1.91 4.11 -21.96
N HIS A 86 -1.36 3.85 -20.77
CA HIS A 86 -2.08 3.20 -19.68
C HIS A 86 -2.51 4.23 -18.63
N ASP A 87 -3.81 4.25 -18.30
CA ASP A 87 -4.31 4.87 -17.09
C ASP A 87 -4.21 3.86 -15.95
N PHE A 88 -3.25 4.08 -15.05
CA PHE A 88 -3.02 3.20 -13.91
C PHE A 88 -3.92 3.51 -12.71
N THR A 89 -4.83 4.48 -12.78
CA THR A 89 -5.63 4.93 -11.62
C THR A 89 -6.39 3.76 -10.98
N ALA A 90 -7.24 3.07 -11.76
CA ALA A 90 -8.03 1.95 -11.25
C ALA A 90 -7.18 0.74 -10.83
N ALA A 91 -6.08 0.49 -11.54
CA ALA A 91 -5.16 -0.60 -11.22
C ALA A 91 -4.38 -0.31 -9.92
N SER A 92 -4.01 0.94 -9.69
CA SER A 92 -3.32 1.40 -8.48
C SER A 92 -4.26 1.31 -7.27
N GLU A 93 -5.52 1.71 -7.41
CA GLU A 93 -6.55 1.53 -6.38
C GLU A 93 -6.75 0.04 -6.07
N ALA A 94 -6.84 -0.82 -7.09
CA ALA A 94 -7.00 -2.26 -6.89
C ALA A 94 -5.80 -2.87 -6.15
N LEU A 95 -4.57 -2.50 -6.52
CA LEU A 95 -3.35 -2.97 -5.85
C LEU A 95 -3.27 -2.45 -4.41
N ALA A 96 -3.66 -1.20 -4.17
CA ALA A 96 -3.75 -0.61 -2.84
C ALA A 96 -4.78 -1.34 -1.95
N HIS A 97 -5.94 -1.71 -2.50
CA HIS A 97 -6.92 -2.54 -1.79
C HIS A 97 -6.40 -3.94 -1.49
N GLU A 98 -5.66 -4.55 -2.41
CA GLU A 98 -5.00 -5.83 -2.18
C GLU A 98 -3.96 -5.72 -1.07
N ALA A 99 -3.16 -4.66 -1.04
CA ALA A 99 -2.19 -4.43 0.00
C ALA A 99 -2.85 -4.20 1.37
N ILE A 100 -3.98 -3.48 1.46
CA ILE A 100 -4.76 -3.36 2.71
C ILE A 100 -5.31 -4.72 3.15
N THR A 101 -5.76 -5.53 2.20
CA THR A 101 -6.25 -6.88 2.50
C THR A 101 -5.13 -7.77 3.04
N TYR A 102 -3.93 -7.64 2.48
CA TYR A 102 -2.74 -8.32 2.99
C TYR A 102 -2.41 -7.83 4.41
N LEU A 103 -2.38 -6.51 4.64
CA LEU A 103 -2.15 -5.93 5.96
C LEU A 103 -3.16 -6.45 7.00
N ALA A 104 -4.43 -6.59 6.64
CA ALA A 104 -5.46 -7.15 7.53
C ALA A 104 -5.16 -8.59 7.97
N GLN A 105 -4.59 -9.40 7.09
CA GLN A 105 -4.23 -10.80 7.36
C GLN A 105 -2.87 -10.94 8.08
N HIS A 106 -2.01 -9.93 7.93
CA HIS A 106 -0.62 -9.93 8.36
C HIS A 106 -0.28 -8.80 9.34
N ALA A 107 -1.28 -8.21 10.01
CA ALA A 107 -1.09 -6.97 10.80
C ALA A 107 0.10 -7.02 11.77
N LYS A 108 0.28 -8.17 12.44
CA LYS A 108 1.41 -8.42 13.36
C LYS A 108 2.78 -8.32 12.70
N ASP A 109 2.88 -8.66 11.42
CA ASP A 109 4.13 -8.58 10.66
C ASP A 109 4.55 -7.13 10.41
N PHE A 110 3.65 -6.16 10.61
CA PHE A 110 3.85 -4.73 10.37
C PHE A 110 3.88 -3.89 11.66
N ASP A 111 3.43 -4.43 12.80
CA ASP A 111 3.54 -3.79 14.12
C ASP A 111 4.92 -4.08 14.78
N ARG A 112 6.02 -3.98 14.01
CA ARG A 112 7.38 -4.42 14.41
C ARG A 112 8.02 -3.63 15.55
N TRP A 113 7.40 -2.53 15.99
CA TRP A 113 7.83 -1.74 17.15
C TRP A 113 7.56 -2.40 18.50
N GLU A 114 6.79 -3.50 18.58
CA GLU A 114 6.64 -4.23 19.85
C GLU A 114 7.94 -4.92 20.31
N GLU A 115 8.95 -5.07 19.44
CA GLU A 115 10.23 -5.72 19.77
C GLU A 115 11.35 -4.74 20.18
N ALA A 116 11.10 -3.42 20.22
CA ALA A 116 12.11 -2.38 20.48
C ALA A 116 12.16 -1.87 21.93
#